data_AF-B1ZMC2-F1
#
_entry.id   AF-B1ZMC2-F1
#
_cell.length_a   1.000
_cell.length_b   1.000
_cell.length_c   1.000
_cell.angle_alpha   90.00
_cell.angle_beta   90.00
_cell.angle_gamma   90.00
#
_symmetry.space_group_name_H-M   'P 1'
#
loop_
_entity.id
_entity.type
_entity.pdbx_description
1 polymer ?
#
loop_
_entity_poly.entity_id
_entity_poly.type
_entity_poly.pdbx_seq_one_letter_code
_entity_poly.pdbx_strand_id
1 'polypeptide(L)'
;MNRLVRASLLSLTVALVAPAGFAETSPLAADRPEPAPTTPAPKPKRDRAISDNLASTLAASMPKFNPPPKPRPEDEEVDLREVDKPRNGIIRLPKYTVRERRPPVFRERDIYTQGGFAELAKRRYLTPTYRLLNSIYVPFLTASPEQHALMMYAEQERLDNMAELNDTAQSIGRVDADAGAYIKRETDQTYMRTRDVGYQRRFE
;
A
#
# COMPACT_ATOMS: atom_id res chain seq x y z
N MET A 1 31.61 19.92 -24.25
CA MET A 1 30.59 20.55 -23.38
C MET A 1 29.36 19.63 -23.46
N ASN A 2 29.00 18.87 -22.42
CA ASN A 2 28.11 19.27 -21.30
C ASN A 2 26.81 19.92 -21.82
N ARG A 3 25.56 19.46 -21.58
CA ARG A 3 24.88 18.49 -20.68
C ARG A 3 23.52 18.13 -21.37
N LEU A 4 22.67 17.16 -20.98
CA LEU A 4 22.55 16.19 -19.86
C LEU A 4 21.60 15.03 -20.30
N VAL A 5 21.47 13.97 -19.50
CA VAL A 5 20.41 12.92 -19.61
C VAL A 5 19.55 12.93 -18.34
N ARG A 6 18.23 12.70 -18.44
CA ARG A 6 17.37 12.42 -17.28
C ARG A 6 16.32 11.36 -17.57
N ALA A 7 16.54 10.17 -17.01
CA ALA A 7 15.52 9.16 -16.76
C ALA A 7 15.37 9.00 -15.24
N SER A 8 14.17 8.66 -14.75
CA SER A 8 13.96 8.23 -13.37
C SER A 8 12.68 7.40 -13.28
N LEU A 9 12.78 6.21 -12.69
CA LEU A 9 11.68 5.26 -12.49
C LEU A 9 11.64 4.92 -10.98
N LEU A 10 10.43 4.71 -10.45
CA LEU A 10 10.16 4.60 -9.01
C LEU A 10 10.15 3.14 -8.52
N SER A 11 10.39 2.90 -7.23
CA SER A 11 10.24 1.62 -6.52
C SER A 11 10.07 1.91 -5.02
N LEU A 12 8.98 1.52 -4.34
CA LEU A 12 8.65 0.18 -3.80
C LEU A 12 9.54 -0.24 -2.61
N THR A 13 8.92 -0.48 -1.43
CA THR A 13 9.34 -1.48 -0.42
C THR A 13 8.25 -1.75 0.64
N VAL A 14 8.35 -2.93 1.29
CA VAL A 14 7.54 -3.46 2.41
C VAL A 14 8.46 -3.75 3.61
N ALA A 15 7.95 -3.87 4.84
CA ALA A 15 8.73 -4.18 6.06
C ALA A 15 8.19 -5.40 6.84
N LEU A 16 9.05 -6.01 7.67
CA LEU A 16 8.87 -7.31 8.37
C LEU A 16 9.44 -7.24 9.81
N VAL A 17 8.82 -7.91 10.79
CA VAL A 17 9.30 -8.04 12.20
C VAL A 17 8.93 -9.43 12.80
N ALA A 18 9.76 -9.97 13.70
CA ALA A 18 9.61 -11.25 14.43
C ALA A 18 10.62 -11.31 15.62
N PRO A 19 10.61 -12.28 16.58
CA PRO A 19 9.51 -13.08 17.16
C PRO A 19 9.52 -13.33 18.71
N ALA A 20 8.33 -13.67 19.25
CA ALA A 20 7.94 -14.72 20.24
C ALA A 20 8.61 -14.97 21.64
N GLY A 21 7.71 -15.24 22.62
CA GLY A 21 7.95 -15.88 23.93
C GLY A 21 7.42 -15.04 25.12
N PHE A 22 6.87 -15.57 26.23
CA PHE A 22 6.33 -16.90 26.57
C PHE A 22 5.24 -16.74 27.68
N ALA A 23 4.78 -17.81 28.39
CA ALA A 23 3.73 -17.73 29.42
C ALA A 23 4.00 -18.59 30.66
N GLU A 24 3.49 -18.20 31.84
CA GLU A 24 3.38 -19.07 33.03
C GLU A 24 2.28 -18.60 34.02
N THR A 25 1.78 -19.52 34.85
CA THR A 25 0.56 -19.37 35.69
C THR A 25 0.82 -19.66 37.17
N SER A 26 0.19 -18.93 38.11
CA SER A 26 -0.11 -19.43 39.48
C SER A 26 -1.06 -18.49 40.29
N PRO A 27 -1.66 -18.95 41.41
CA PRO A 27 -2.97 -18.44 41.85
C PRO A 27 -3.07 -17.84 43.28
N LEU A 28 -4.25 -17.26 43.55
CA LEU A 28 -4.98 -17.20 44.84
C LEU A 28 -4.40 -16.42 46.06
N ALA A 29 -4.93 -15.21 46.28
CA ALA A 29 -5.19 -14.60 47.60
C ALA A 29 -6.15 -13.39 47.40
N ALA A 30 -7.43 -13.45 47.78
CA ALA A 30 -7.97 -13.26 49.14
C ALA A 30 -8.32 -11.78 49.47
N ASP A 31 -9.58 -11.46 49.20
CA ASP A 31 -10.52 -10.69 50.05
C ASP A 31 -10.14 -9.27 50.55
N ARG A 32 -10.84 -8.26 50.00
CA ARG A 32 -11.12 -6.99 50.69
C ARG A 32 -12.40 -6.33 50.14
N PRO A 33 -13.41 -6.01 50.97
CA PRO A 33 -14.72 -5.57 50.49
C PRO A 33 -14.77 -4.10 50.05
N GLU A 34 -15.65 -3.82 49.08
CA GLU A 34 -16.04 -2.48 48.63
C GLU A 34 -16.90 -1.74 49.68
N PRO A 35 -16.70 -0.44 49.89
CA PRO A 35 -17.72 0.44 50.47
C PRO A 35 -18.61 1.09 49.39
N ALA A 36 -19.92 1.07 49.65
CA ALA A 36 -21.03 1.50 48.79
C ALA A 36 -20.99 2.97 48.30
N PRO A 37 -21.72 3.31 47.22
CA PRO A 37 -21.67 4.63 46.58
C PRO A 37 -22.20 5.79 47.44
N THR A 38 -21.63 6.97 47.21
CA THR A 38 -22.02 8.24 47.84
C THR A 38 -23.37 8.74 47.33
N THR A 39 -24.37 8.73 48.21
CA THR A 39 -25.69 9.35 47.96
C THR A 39 -25.55 10.87 47.75
N PRO A 40 -26.01 11.44 46.62
CA PRO A 40 -26.05 12.89 46.44
C PRO A 40 -27.18 13.52 47.26
N ALA A 41 -26.88 14.59 47.99
CA ALA A 41 -27.84 15.30 48.81
C ALA A 41 -28.99 15.92 47.98
N PRO A 42 -30.24 15.95 48.48
CA PRO A 42 -31.38 16.50 47.75
C PRO A 42 -31.29 18.02 47.61
N LYS A 43 -31.43 18.52 46.38
CA LYS A 43 -31.57 19.96 46.11
C LYS A 43 -32.90 20.48 46.71
N PRO A 44 -32.92 21.66 47.35
CA PRO A 44 -34.15 22.21 47.91
C PRO A 44 -35.14 22.54 46.80
N LYS A 45 -36.32 21.88 46.82
CA LYS A 45 -37.46 22.27 46.00
C LYS A 45 -37.94 23.65 46.48
N ARG A 46 -38.09 24.60 45.54
CA ARG A 46 -38.60 25.93 45.86
C ARG A 46 -40.13 25.87 45.90
N ASP A 47 -40.69 25.67 47.09
CA ASP A 47 -42.15 25.67 47.31
C ASP A 47 -42.74 27.09 47.25
N ARG A 48 -42.83 27.62 46.02
CA ARG A 48 -43.71 28.73 45.66
C ARG A 48 -44.57 28.34 44.47
N ALA A 49 -45.40 27.32 44.69
CA ALA A 49 -46.52 27.04 43.81
C ALA A 49 -47.53 28.20 43.94
N ILE A 50 -47.61 29.04 42.91
CA ILE A 50 -48.71 29.98 42.74
C ILE A 50 -49.93 29.12 42.38
N SER A 51 -51.08 29.35 43.01
CA SER A 51 -52.29 28.57 42.71
C SER A 51 -52.77 28.80 41.28
N ASP A 52 -53.33 27.77 40.65
CA ASP A 52 -53.66 27.80 39.21
C ASP A 52 -54.59 28.97 38.82
N ASN A 53 -55.49 29.38 39.72
CA ASN A 53 -56.37 30.55 39.53
C ASN A 53 -55.63 31.90 39.59
N LEU A 54 -54.54 31.98 40.35
CA LEU A 54 -53.72 33.19 40.42
C LEU A 54 -52.73 33.22 39.23
N ALA A 55 -52.25 32.06 38.79
CA ALA A 55 -51.48 31.92 37.56
C ALA A 55 -52.32 32.26 36.30
N SER A 56 -53.58 31.83 36.24
CA SER A 56 -54.47 32.10 35.11
C SER A 56 -54.89 33.58 35.01
N THR A 57 -55.15 34.24 36.14
CA THR A 57 -55.45 35.68 36.19
C THR A 57 -54.23 36.55 35.84
N LEU A 58 -53.02 36.14 36.23
CA LEU A 58 -51.78 36.75 35.74
C LEU A 58 -51.61 36.56 34.22
N ALA A 59 -51.77 35.34 33.71
CA ALA A 59 -51.67 35.06 32.27
C ALA A 59 -52.72 35.81 31.43
N ALA A 60 -53.94 36.00 31.95
CA ALA A 60 -55.01 36.74 31.29
C ALA A 60 -54.82 38.27 31.31
N SER A 61 -54.05 38.80 32.27
CA SER A 61 -53.75 40.23 32.39
C SER A 61 -52.44 40.64 31.71
N MET A 62 -51.60 39.68 31.30
CA MET A 62 -50.39 39.96 30.53
C MET A 62 -50.73 40.43 29.11
N PRO A 63 -50.09 41.52 28.61
CA PRO A 63 -50.28 41.97 27.24
C PRO A 63 -49.79 40.91 26.25
N LYS A 64 -50.44 40.85 25.08
CA LYS A 64 -50.13 39.90 24.01
C LYS A 64 -48.72 40.18 23.43
N PHE A 65 -47.70 39.56 24.01
CA PHE A 65 -46.33 39.66 23.52
C PHE A 65 -46.22 39.01 22.15
N ASN A 66 -45.92 39.82 21.14
CA ASN A 66 -45.57 39.34 19.80
C ASN A 66 -44.04 39.35 19.73
N PRO A 67 -43.35 38.19 19.89
CA PRO A 67 -41.89 38.17 19.85
C PRO A 67 -41.41 38.71 18.50
N PRO A 68 -40.32 39.50 18.46
CA PRO A 68 -39.72 39.86 17.18
C PRO A 68 -39.40 38.58 16.40
N PRO A 69 -39.59 38.56 15.07
CA PRO A 69 -39.24 37.40 14.28
C PRO A 69 -37.79 37.06 14.56
N LYS A 70 -37.51 35.79 14.89
CA LYS A 70 -36.13 35.33 15.09
C LYS A 70 -35.33 35.77 13.87
N PRO A 71 -34.15 36.41 14.04
CA PRO A 71 -33.29 36.68 12.90
C PRO A 71 -33.09 35.37 12.16
N ARG A 72 -33.28 35.39 10.83
CA ARG A 72 -32.85 34.26 10.01
C ARG A 72 -31.35 34.10 10.29
N PRO A 73 -30.82 32.87 10.40
CA PRO A 73 -29.38 32.71 10.34
C PRO A 73 -28.95 33.39 9.04
N GLU A 74 -28.16 34.45 9.17
CA GLU A 74 -27.48 35.05 8.04
C GLU A 74 -26.59 33.94 7.47
N ASP A 75 -26.62 33.74 6.15
CA ASP A 75 -25.76 32.77 5.50
C ASP A 75 -24.32 33.18 5.82
N GLU A 76 -23.68 32.47 6.76
CA GLU A 76 -22.31 32.73 7.18
C GLU A 76 -21.45 32.75 5.92
N GLU A 77 -20.92 33.93 5.57
CA GLU A 77 -20.11 34.11 4.37
C GLU A 77 -18.95 33.11 4.43
N VAL A 78 -19.05 32.04 3.63
CA VAL A 78 -18.16 30.89 3.74
C VAL A 78 -16.74 31.36 3.50
N ASP A 79 -15.97 31.51 4.59
CA ASP A 79 -14.60 32.01 4.50
C ASP A 79 -13.83 31.08 3.58
N LEU A 80 -13.35 31.64 2.46
CA LEU A 80 -12.64 30.91 1.42
C LEU A 80 -11.34 30.25 1.95
N ARG A 81 -10.85 30.69 3.13
CA ARG A 81 -9.76 30.05 3.87
C ARG A 81 -10.16 28.72 4.51
N GLU A 82 -11.46 28.43 4.65
CA GLU A 82 -11.99 27.19 5.22
C GLU A 82 -12.26 26.11 4.17
N VAL A 83 -12.43 26.51 2.91
CA VAL A 83 -12.71 25.63 1.77
C VAL A 83 -11.58 24.63 1.49
N ASP A 84 -10.32 24.96 1.81
CA ASP A 84 -9.17 24.06 1.60
C ASP A 84 -8.98 23.03 2.75
N LYS A 85 -9.78 23.11 3.83
CA LYS A 85 -9.83 22.00 4.81
C LYS A 85 -10.69 20.87 4.24
N PRO A 86 -10.20 19.62 4.20
CA PRO A 86 -11.04 18.50 3.79
C PRO A 86 -12.19 18.32 4.79
N ARG A 87 -13.38 17.97 4.29
CA ARG A 87 -14.63 17.80 5.09
C ARG A 87 -14.50 16.93 6.36
N ASN A 88 -13.46 16.11 6.46
CA ASN A 88 -13.19 15.25 7.60
C ASN A 88 -12.42 15.97 8.74
N GLY A 89 -12.10 17.26 8.63
CA GLY A 89 -11.38 18.06 9.64
C GLY A 89 -9.88 17.72 9.80
N ILE A 90 -9.41 16.64 9.18
CA ILE A 90 -8.00 16.21 9.26
C ILE A 90 -7.12 17.12 8.42
N ILE A 91 -6.25 17.89 9.08
CA ILE A 91 -5.23 18.72 8.43
C ILE A 91 -4.30 17.81 7.61
N ARG A 92 -4.29 17.98 6.28
CA ARG A 92 -3.41 17.23 5.38
C ARG A 92 -2.00 17.81 5.46
N LEU A 93 -1.06 17.01 5.94
CA LEU A 93 0.36 17.37 5.90
C LEU A 93 0.84 17.53 4.44
N PRO A 94 1.72 18.50 4.15
CA PRO A 94 2.32 18.63 2.82
C PRO A 94 3.13 17.37 2.45
N LYS A 95 3.03 16.96 1.19
CA LYS A 95 3.67 15.74 0.66
C LYS A 95 5.17 15.95 0.45
N TYR A 96 5.96 15.78 1.50
CA TYR A 96 7.42 15.71 1.37
C TYR A 96 7.84 14.37 0.74
N THR A 97 8.65 14.42 -0.31
CA THR A 97 9.29 13.23 -0.92
C THR A 97 10.80 13.35 -0.77
N VAL A 98 11.41 12.46 0.01
CA VAL A 98 12.87 12.34 0.08
C VAL A 98 13.33 11.67 -1.21
N ARG A 99 14.14 12.38 -2.00
CA ARG A 99 14.62 11.91 -3.30
C ARG A 99 16.07 11.45 -3.22
N GLU A 100 16.27 10.31 -2.59
CA GLU A 100 17.55 9.60 -2.62
C GLU A 100 17.69 8.77 -3.90
N ARG A 101 18.93 8.51 -4.31
CA ARG A 101 19.23 7.63 -5.43
C ARG A 101 19.07 6.18 -4.96
N ARG A 102 18.17 5.41 -5.59
CA ARG A 102 18.04 3.96 -5.35
C ARG A 102 19.43 3.31 -5.44
N PRO A 103 19.84 2.47 -4.47
CA PRO A 103 21.10 1.73 -4.56
C PRO A 103 21.10 0.85 -5.82
N PRO A 104 22.27 0.58 -6.41
CA PRO A 104 22.36 -0.33 -7.55
C PRO A 104 21.90 -1.73 -7.14
N VAL A 105 20.99 -2.31 -7.92
CA VAL A 105 20.62 -3.72 -7.80
C VAL A 105 21.61 -4.51 -8.64
N PHE A 106 22.57 -5.16 -7.97
CA PHE A 106 23.57 -6.00 -8.65
C PHE A 106 22.94 -7.30 -9.15
N ARG A 107 23.20 -7.65 -10.41
CA ARG A 107 22.84 -8.95 -10.97
C ARG A 107 23.95 -9.95 -10.69
N GLU A 108 23.66 -11.25 -10.76
CA GLU A 108 24.71 -12.29 -10.63
C GLU A 108 25.82 -12.10 -11.69
N ARG A 109 25.47 -11.56 -12.86
CA ARG A 109 26.37 -11.17 -13.96
C ARG A 109 27.35 -10.04 -13.60
N ASP A 110 26.98 -9.17 -12.67
CA ASP A 110 27.80 -8.04 -12.21
C ASP A 110 28.68 -8.42 -11.01
N ILE A 111 28.34 -9.51 -10.32
CA ILE A 111 29.01 -10.01 -9.11
C ILE A 111 30.11 -11.04 -9.46
N TYR A 112 29.82 -11.95 -10.40
CA TYR A 112 30.71 -13.06 -10.73
C TYR A 112 31.58 -12.77 -11.95
N THR A 113 32.80 -13.32 -11.97
CA THR A 113 33.63 -13.39 -13.19
C THR A 113 32.94 -14.28 -14.23
N GLN A 114 33.27 -14.11 -15.51
CA GLN A 114 32.64 -14.88 -16.61
C GLN A 114 32.70 -16.41 -16.38
N GLY A 115 33.84 -16.93 -15.89
CA GLY A 115 34.01 -18.34 -15.54
C GLY A 115 33.18 -18.77 -14.32
N GLY A 116 33.20 -17.98 -13.23
CA GLY A 116 32.42 -18.25 -12.03
C GLY A 116 30.91 -18.20 -12.30
N PHE A 117 30.48 -17.29 -13.17
CA PHE A 117 29.10 -17.16 -13.63
C PHE A 117 28.66 -18.37 -14.49
N ALA A 118 29.50 -18.81 -15.43
CA ALA A 118 29.24 -20.04 -16.20
C ALA A 118 29.18 -21.28 -15.30
N GLU A 119 29.99 -21.35 -14.24
CA GLU A 119 29.91 -22.42 -13.26
C GLU A 119 28.64 -22.37 -12.41
N LEU A 120 28.24 -21.18 -11.94
CA LEU A 120 26.97 -20.96 -11.23
C LEU A 120 25.77 -21.36 -12.09
N ALA A 121 25.73 -20.94 -13.36
CA ALA A 121 24.68 -21.32 -14.31
C ALA A 121 24.64 -22.84 -14.51
N LYS A 122 25.81 -23.50 -14.70
CA LYS A 122 25.87 -24.98 -14.75
C LYS A 122 25.30 -25.61 -13.48
N ARG A 123 25.63 -25.08 -12.30
CA ARG A 123 25.15 -25.56 -10.99
C ARG A 123 23.63 -25.40 -10.83
N ARG A 124 23.03 -24.32 -11.35
CA ARG A 124 21.58 -24.06 -11.25
C ARG A 124 20.73 -24.83 -12.28
N TYR A 125 21.16 -24.90 -13.55
CA TYR A 125 20.30 -25.44 -14.63
C TYR A 125 20.67 -26.84 -15.13
N LEU A 126 21.95 -27.25 -15.10
CA LEU A 126 22.35 -28.57 -15.58
C LEU A 126 22.40 -29.57 -14.42
N THR A 127 21.41 -30.46 -14.37
CA THR A 127 21.41 -31.62 -13.47
C THR A 127 22.64 -32.53 -13.73
N PRO A 128 23.10 -33.30 -12.73
CA PRO A 128 24.25 -34.21 -12.91
C PRO A 128 24.06 -35.20 -14.07
N THR A 129 22.84 -35.72 -14.25
CA THR A 129 22.47 -36.62 -15.34
C THR A 129 22.55 -35.94 -16.71
N TYR A 130 22.09 -34.69 -16.83
CA TYR A 130 22.16 -33.93 -18.07
C TYR A 130 23.62 -33.64 -18.47
N ARG A 131 24.51 -33.36 -17.50
CA ARG A 131 25.95 -33.18 -17.76
C ARG A 131 26.64 -34.45 -18.24
N LEU A 132 26.24 -35.62 -17.74
CA LEU A 132 26.75 -36.91 -18.19
C LEU A 132 26.30 -37.22 -19.62
N LEU A 133 25.03 -36.99 -19.93
CA LEU A 133 24.46 -37.24 -21.26
C LEU A 133 25.00 -36.28 -22.33
N ASN A 134 25.13 -34.98 -21.99
CA ASN A 134 25.77 -33.96 -22.86
C ASN A 134 27.27 -33.78 -22.56
N SER A 135 27.97 -34.86 -22.15
CA SER A 135 29.43 -34.85 -21.99
C SER A 135 30.17 -34.84 -23.34
N ILE A 136 29.56 -35.42 -24.38
CA ILE A 136 30.11 -35.45 -25.73
C ILE A 136 29.78 -34.13 -26.44
N TYR A 137 30.68 -33.16 -26.31
CA TYR A 137 30.66 -31.91 -27.06
C TYR A 137 31.43 -32.05 -28.38
N VAL A 138 30.81 -31.66 -29.49
CA VAL A 138 31.46 -31.57 -30.80
C VAL A 138 31.67 -30.08 -31.10
N PRO A 139 32.92 -29.58 -31.16
CA PRO A 139 33.14 -28.18 -31.47
C PRO A 139 32.50 -27.82 -32.80
N PHE A 140 31.88 -26.64 -32.83
CA PHE A 140 31.15 -26.05 -33.97
C PHE A 140 29.78 -26.66 -34.35
N LEU A 141 29.43 -27.88 -33.92
CA LEU A 141 28.09 -28.45 -34.17
C LEU A 141 27.14 -28.31 -32.97
N THR A 142 27.62 -28.49 -31.75
CA THR A 142 26.78 -28.39 -30.54
C THR A 142 27.17 -27.18 -29.70
N ALA A 143 26.21 -26.64 -28.95
CA ALA A 143 26.53 -25.65 -27.92
C ALA A 143 27.27 -26.34 -26.76
N SER A 144 28.28 -25.69 -26.18
CA SER A 144 28.94 -26.24 -25.01
C SER A 144 27.97 -26.29 -23.82
N PRO A 145 28.17 -27.20 -22.83
CA PRO A 145 27.33 -27.25 -21.63
C PRO A 145 27.26 -25.91 -20.89
N GLU A 146 28.31 -25.08 -20.99
CA GLU A 146 28.36 -23.73 -20.45
C GLU A 146 27.51 -22.75 -21.26
N GLN A 147 27.64 -22.73 -22.59
CA GLN A 147 26.81 -21.89 -23.47
C GLN A 147 25.32 -22.21 -23.29
N HIS A 148 24.98 -23.49 -23.16
CA HIS A 148 23.62 -23.94 -22.87
C HIS A 148 23.13 -23.46 -21.50
N ALA A 149 23.96 -23.57 -20.46
CA ALA A 149 23.65 -23.04 -19.12
C ALA A 149 23.40 -21.53 -19.13
N LEU A 150 24.25 -20.78 -19.84
CA LEU A 150 24.16 -19.33 -19.98
C LEU A 150 22.91 -18.91 -20.78
N MET A 151 22.53 -19.69 -21.80
CA MET A 151 21.27 -19.50 -22.54
C MET A 151 20.05 -19.74 -21.65
N MET A 152 20.06 -20.80 -20.83
CA MET A 152 19.00 -21.06 -19.84
C MET A 152 18.91 -19.96 -18.78
N TYR A 153 20.06 -19.47 -18.29
CA TYR A 153 20.09 -18.33 -17.38
C TYR A 153 19.48 -17.07 -18.02
N ALA A 154 19.91 -16.72 -19.24
CA ALA A 154 19.42 -15.53 -19.93
C ALA A 154 17.91 -15.61 -20.22
N GLU A 155 17.38 -16.82 -20.41
CA GLU A 155 15.94 -17.04 -20.51
C GLU A 155 15.23 -16.87 -19.16
N GLN A 156 15.80 -17.37 -18.07
CA GLN A 156 15.25 -17.14 -16.74
C GLN A 156 15.26 -15.64 -16.37
N GLU A 157 16.37 -14.94 -16.62
CA GLU A 157 16.48 -13.48 -16.44
C GLU A 157 15.38 -12.76 -17.25
N ARG A 158 15.09 -13.19 -18.49
CA ARG A 158 13.98 -12.65 -19.30
C ARG A 158 12.62 -12.90 -18.65
N LEU A 159 12.35 -14.11 -18.19
CA LEU A 159 11.08 -14.51 -17.57
C LEU A 159 10.84 -13.80 -16.23
N ASP A 160 11.87 -13.66 -15.39
CA ASP A 160 11.79 -13.00 -14.09
C ASP A 160 11.50 -11.49 -14.25
N ASN A 161 12.20 -10.80 -15.17
CA ASN A 161 11.90 -9.40 -15.50
C ASN A 161 10.48 -9.23 -16.04
N MET A 162 10.02 -10.16 -16.90
CA MET A 162 8.67 -10.16 -17.46
C MET A 162 7.61 -10.40 -16.38
N ALA A 163 7.90 -11.22 -15.37
CA ALA A 163 7.02 -11.44 -14.21
C ALA A 163 6.95 -10.18 -13.32
N GLU A 164 8.09 -9.60 -12.92
CA GLU A 164 8.15 -8.38 -12.09
C GLU A 164 7.38 -7.22 -12.73
N LEU A 165 7.51 -7.04 -14.05
CA LEU A 165 6.79 -6.00 -14.79
C LEU A 165 5.29 -6.28 -14.95
N ASN A 166 4.89 -7.55 -15.09
CA ASN A 166 3.46 -7.92 -15.08
C ASN A 166 2.81 -7.72 -13.70
N ASP A 167 3.50 -8.07 -12.62
CA ASP A 167 3.04 -7.81 -11.25
C ASP A 167 2.97 -6.30 -10.97
N THR A 168 3.96 -5.54 -11.46
CA THR A 168 3.97 -4.07 -11.44
C THR A 168 2.76 -3.51 -12.19
N ALA A 169 2.49 -3.97 -13.42
CA ALA A 169 1.33 -3.57 -14.21
C ALA A 169 0.00 -3.91 -13.52
N GLN A 170 -0.12 -5.07 -12.87
CA GLN A 170 -1.30 -5.43 -12.08
C GLN A 170 -1.48 -4.55 -10.85
N SER A 171 -0.39 -4.22 -10.14
CA SER A 171 -0.45 -3.38 -8.94
C SER A 171 -0.84 -1.94 -9.27
N ILE A 172 -0.28 -1.38 -10.35
CA ILE A 172 -0.62 -0.05 -10.86
C ILE A 172 -2.03 -0.04 -11.45
N GLY A 173 -2.42 -1.08 -12.18
CA GLY A 173 -3.76 -1.25 -12.78
C GLY A 173 -4.93 -1.21 -11.79
N ARG A 174 -4.68 -1.43 -10.49
CA ARG A 174 -5.67 -1.27 -9.41
C ARG A 174 -5.94 0.20 -9.02
N VAL A 175 -5.05 1.11 -9.41
CA VAL A 175 -5.12 2.56 -9.13
C VAL A 175 -5.33 3.36 -10.41
N ASP A 176 -4.65 2.96 -11.49
CA ASP A 176 -4.70 3.57 -12.82
C ASP A 176 -4.66 2.45 -13.88
N ALA A 177 -5.82 2.20 -14.50
CA ALA A 177 -5.98 1.13 -15.48
C ALA A 177 -5.22 1.37 -16.79
N ASP A 178 -5.12 2.63 -17.24
CA ASP A 178 -4.45 2.99 -18.49
C ASP A 178 -2.94 2.86 -18.37
N ALA A 179 -2.37 3.31 -17.24
CA ALA A 179 -0.96 3.09 -16.92
C ALA A 179 -0.62 1.60 -16.78
N GLY A 180 -1.48 0.79 -16.14
CA GLY A 180 -1.32 -0.66 -16.06
C GLY A 180 -1.35 -1.33 -17.44
N ALA A 181 -2.29 -0.95 -18.31
CA ALA A 181 -2.40 -1.47 -19.67
C ALA A 181 -1.21 -1.06 -20.56
N TYR A 182 -0.68 0.15 -20.38
CA TYR A 182 0.54 0.61 -21.05
C TYR A 182 1.76 -0.25 -20.66
N ILE A 183 2.01 -0.41 -19.35
CA ILE A 183 3.18 -1.19 -18.86
C ILE A 183 3.11 -2.63 -19.35
N LYS A 184 1.92 -3.25 -19.31
CA LYS A 184 1.74 -4.61 -19.82
C LYS A 184 2.09 -4.70 -21.31
N ARG A 185 1.58 -3.79 -22.13
CA ARG A 185 1.85 -3.74 -23.58
C ARG A 185 3.34 -3.56 -23.88
N GLU A 186 4.01 -2.66 -23.17
CA GLU A 186 5.45 -2.41 -23.35
C GLU A 186 6.29 -3.62 -22.91
N THR A 187 5.87 -4.31 -21.84
CA THR A 187 6.48 -5.56 -21.36
C THR A 187 6.35 -6.66 -22.41
N ASP A 188 5.14 -6.86 -22.96
CA ASP A 188 4.90 -7.84 -24.01
C ASP A 188 5.74 -7.54 -25.27
N GLN A 189 5.83 -6.26 -25.69
CA GLN A 189 6.64 -5.85 -26.84
C GLN A 189 8.16 -6.00 -26.61
N THR A 190 8.65 -5.74 -25.40
CA THR A 190 10.08 -5.79 -25.07
C THR A 190 10.58 -7.22 -24.88
N TYR A 191 9.79 -8.07 -24.22
CA TYR A 191 10.26 -9.38 -23.75
C TYR A 191 9.73 -10.56 -24.55
N MET A 192 8.59 -10.49 -25.25
CA MET A 192 8.08 -11.61 -26.05
C MET A 192 8.87 -11.77 -27.35
N ARG A 193 9.24 -13.00 -27.70
CA ARG A 193 9.81 -13.28 -29.03
C ARG A 193 8.68 -13.53 -30.03
N THR A 194 8.97 -13.31 -31.32
CA THR A 194 8.03 -13.58 -32.43
C THR A 194 7.40 -14.98 -32.38
N ARG A 195 8.14 -15.98 -31.89
CA ARG A 195 7.67 -17.36 -31.71
C ARG A 195 6.66 -17.56 -30.56
N ASP A 196 6.68 -16.68 -29.56
CA ASP A 196 5.86 -16.79 -28.35
C ASP A 196 4.46 -16.17 -28.57
N VAL A 197 4.38 -15.09 -29.38
CA VAL A 197 3.13 -14.36 -29.71
C VAL A 197 2.12 -15.19 -30.51
N GLY A 198 2.57 -16.23 -31.22
CA GLY A 198 1.74 -17.01 -32.15
C GLY A 198 0.67 -17.91 -31.52
N TYR A 199 0.75 -18.20 -30.22
CA TYR A 199 -0.15 -19.16 -29.56
C TYR A 199 -1.47 -18.57 -29.07
N GLN A 200 -1.56 -17.25 -28.86
CA GLN A 200 -2.76 -16.60 -28.32
C GLN A 200 -3.82 -16.26 -29.39
N ARG A 201 -3.45 -16.19 -30.67
CA ARG A 201 -4.32 -15.73 -31.78
C ARG A 201 -5.12 -16.83 -32.51
N ARG A 202 -5.34 -17.99 -31.88
CA ARG A 202 -6.05 -19.15 -32.49
C ARG A 202 -7.34 -19.57 -31.77
N PHE A 203 -7.86 -18.73 -30.89
CA PHE A 203 -9.11 -18.96 -30.15
C PHE A 203 -9.97 -17.68 -30.11
N GLU A 204 -10.30 -17.16 -31.30
CA GLU A 204 -11.41 -16.24 -31.58
C GLU A 204 -12.19 -16.79 -32.78
#